data_AF-A0A6A4RMV5-F1
#
_entry.id   AF-A0A6A4RMV5-F1
#
_cell.length_a   1.000
_cell.length_b   1.000
_cell.length_c   1.000
_cell.angle_alpha   90.00
_cell.angle_beta   90.00
_cell.angle_gamma   90.00
#
_symmetry.space_group_name_H-M   'P 1'
#
loop_
_entity.id
_entity.type
_entity.pdbx_description
1 polymer ?
#
loop_
_entity_poly.entity_id
_entity_poly.type
_entity_poly.pdbx_seq_one_letter_code
_entity_poly.pdbx_strand_id
1 'polypeptide(L)' 'LLCHLDDACISNPCQKGSNCDTNPVNGKAICTCPPGYTGSACNLDIDECSL' A
#
# COMPACT_ATOMS: atom_id res chain seq x y z
N LEU A 1 13.30 11.51 -1.64
CA LEU A 1 12.34 11.78 -2.73
C LEU A 1 12.91 12.87 -3.62
N LEU A 2 12.48 12.93 -4.89
CA LEU A 2 12.67 14.13 -5.69
C LEU A 2 12.04 15.31 -4.94
N CYS A 3 12.68 16.48 -4.93
CA CYS A 3 12.28 17.60 -4.08
C CYS A 3 10.86 18.12 -4.34
N HIS A 4 10.24 17.73 -5.46
CA HIS A 4 8.89 18.11 -5.87
C HIS A 4 7.85 17.00 -5.65
N LEU A 5 8.23 15.88 -5.02
CA LEU A 5 7.37 14.73 -4.83
C LEU A 5 6.97 14.65 -3.36
N ASP A 6 5.67 14.77 -3.11
CA ASP A 6 5.10 14.57 -1.79
C ASP A 6 5.14 13.10 -1.39
N ASP A 7 5.28 12.85 -0.09
CA ASP A 7 5.18 11.49 0.45
C ASP A 7 3.72 11.05 0.51
N ALA A 8 3.35 10.12 -0.38
CA ALA A 8 2.00 9.58 -0.49
C ALA A 8 1.60 8.71 0.72
N CYS A 9 2.55 8.31 1.56
CA CYS A 9 2.28 7.54 2.76
C CYS A 9 1.78 8.37 3.95
N ILE A 10 1.88 9.71 3.90
CA ILE A 10 1.42 10.61 4.97
C ILE A 10 -0.07 10.40 5.28
N SER A 11 -0.89 10.15 4.27
CA SER A 11 -2.33 9.92 4.43
C SER A 11 -2.69 8.51 4.92
N ASN A 12 -1.69 7.65 5.19
CA ASN A 12 -1.87 6.24 5.55
C ASN A 12 -2.84 5.49 4.62
N PRO A 13 -2.56 5.43 3.30
CA PRO A 13 -3.48 4.82 2.34
C PRO A 13 -3.55 3.29 2.43
N CYS A 14 -2.58 2.65 3.08
CA CYS A 14 -2.53 1.20 3.24
C CYS A 14 -3.22 0.73 4.53
N GLN A 15 -3.74 -0.49 4.54
CA GLN A 15 -4.28 -1.13 5.74
C GLN A 15 -3.21 -1.25 6.85
N LYS A 16 -3.66 -1.26 8.11
CA LYS A 16 -2.79 -1.56 9.26
C LYS A 16 -1.99 -2.85 9.01
N GLY A 17 -0.71 -2.83 9.38
CA GLY A 17 0.19 -3.98 9.23
C GLY A 17 0.79 -4.14 7.83
N SER A 18 0.37 -3.32 6.86
CA SER A 18 1.01 -3.22 5.55
C SER A 18 2.18 -2.23 5.57
N ASN A 19 3.15 -2.44 4.68
CA ASN A 19 4.22 -1.48 4.45
C ASN A 19 3.79 -0.49 3.36
N CYS A 20 4.05 0.79 3.56
CA CYS A 20 3.77 1.84 2.58
C CYS A 20 5.08 2.44 2.08
N ASP A 21 5.23 2.47 0.76
CA ASP A 21 6.34 3.13 0.07
C ASP A 21 5.82 4.15 -0.94
N THR A 22 6.48 5.30 -1.06
CA THR A 22 6.17 6.27 -2.12
C THR A 22 7.00 5.97 -3.37
N ASN A 23 6.31 5.74 -4.49
CA ASN A 23 6.95 5.51 -5.78
C ASN A 23 7.78 6.74 -6.20
N PRO A 24 9.10 6.61 -6.43
CA PRO A 24 9.97 7.75 -6.70
C PRO A 24 9.77 8.38 -8.09
N VAL A 25 9.05 7.72 -9.01
CA VAL A 25 8.81 8.18 -10.38
C VAL A 25 7.50 8.94 -10.49
N ASN A 26 6.42 8.43 -9.88
CA ASN A 26 5.07 8.97 -10.06
C ASN A 26 4.43 9.48 -8.76
N GLY A 27 5.09 9.32 -7.61
CA GLY A 27 4.60 9.80 -6.31
C GLY A 27 3.40 9.05 -5.76
N LYS A 28 3.06 7.88 -6.32
CA LYS A 28 1.94 7.08 -5.83
C LYS A 28 2.37 6.23 -4.64
N ALA A 29 1.44 6.01 -3.71
CA ALA A 29 1.62 5.03 -2.66
C ALA A 29 1.65 3.61 -3.25
N ILE A 30 2.59 2.82 -2.78
CA ILE A 30 2.73 1.39 -3.04
C ILE A 30 2.55 0.70 -1.70
N CYS A 31 1.52 -0.15 -1.60
CA CYS A 31 1.25 -0.92 -0.40
C CYS A 31 1.77 -2.35 -0.59
N THR A 32 2.64 -2.80 0.31
CA THR A 32 3.03 -4.20 0.41
C THR A 32 2.15 -4.88 1.44
N CYS A 33 1.29 -5.78 0.97
CA CYS A 33 0.27 -6.43 1.80
C CYS A 33 0.84 -7.57 2.65
N PRO A 34 0.37 -7.72 3.90
CA PRO A 34 0.65 -8.92 4.69
C PRO A 34 -0.05 -10.15 4.06
N PRO A 35 0.40 -11.37 4.40
CA PRO A 35 -0.30 -12.60 4.03
C PRO A 35 -1.78 -12.53 4.43
N GLY A 36 -2.67 -13.02 3.57
CA GLY A 36 -4.12 -12.96 3.79
C GLY A 36 -4.78 -11.64 3.35
N TYR A 37 -4.02 -10.66 2.84
CA TYR A 37 -4.58 -9.39 2.35
C TYR A 37 -4.17 -9.07 0.91
N THR A 38 -5.05 -8.39 0.18
CA THR A 38 -4.90 -8.01 -1.23
C THR A 38 -5.55 -6.65 -1.53
N GLY A 39 -5.45 -6.21 -2.78
CA GLY A 39 -5.91 -4.91 -3.26
C GLY A 39 -4.85 -3.81 -3.14
N SER A 40 -5.06 -2.69 -3.83
CA SER A 40 -4.08 -1.59 -3.91
C SER A 40 -3.76 -0.95 -2.56
N ALA A 41 -4.71 -1.01 -1.61
CA ALA A 41 -4.56 -0.52 -0.25
C ALA A 41 -4.43 -1.67 0.78
N CYS A 42 -4.31 -2.92 0.34
CA CYS A 42 -4.32 -4.10 1.20
C CYS A 42 -5.57 -4.20 2.10
N ASN A 43 -6.70 -3.67 1.63
CA ASN A 43 -7.95 -3.55 2.38
C ASN A 43 -8.95 -4.69 2.07
N LEU A 44 -8.54 -5.63 1.21
CA LEU A 44 -9.34 -6.80 0.86
C LEU A 44 -8.70 -8.00 1.54
N ASP A 45 -9.50 -8.73 2.30
CA ASP A 45 -9.09 -10.00 2.90
C ASP A 45 -9.17 -11.10 1.82
N ILE A 46 -8.16 -11.96 1.75
CA ILE A 46 -8.14 -13.10 0.84
C ILE A 46 -8.96 -14.20 1.51
N ASP A 47 -10.07 -14.60 0.91
CA ASP A 47 -10.84 -15.74 1.42
C ASP A 47 -10.13 -17.06 1.08
N GLU A 48 -9.31 -17.56 1.99
CA GLU A 48 -8.58 -18.81 1.80
C GLU A 48 -9.51 -20.05 1.87
N CYS A 49 -10.76 -19.89 2.31
CA CYS A 49 -11.74 -20.98 2.37
C CYS A 49 -12.43 -21.24 1.03
N SER A 50 -12.28 -20.33 0.06
CA SER A 50 -12.84 -20.44 -1.29
C SER A 50 -11.82 -20.92 -2.34
N LEU A 51 -10.63 -21.37 -1.91
CA LEU A 51 -9.56 -21.90 -2.77
C LEU A 51 -9.71 -23.40 -3.08
#